data_AF-A0A146KH43-F1
#
_entry.id   AF-A0A146KH43-F1
#
_cell.length_a   1.000
_cell.length_b   1.000
_cell.length_c   1.000
_cell.angle_alpha   90.00
_cell.angle_beta   90.00
_cell.angle_gamma   90.00
#
_symmetry.space_group_name_H-M   'P 1'
#
loop_
_entity.id
_entity.type
_entity.pdbx_description
1 polymer ?
#
loop_
_entity_poly.entity_id
_entity_poly.type
_entity_poly.pdbx_seq_one_letter_code
_entity_poly.pdbx_strand_id
1 'polypeptide(L)'
;IPCKCQEQLFKSLGEFFGQEIKIDVQAAETHCPPKTPVVFLQNGEQTVFHIPAILMYLQRYFSELSFEMEQGIQYGQVLFEKLHFLMNLVENPKDSQPNLFKYAQEELIAFMKMLNDHELAENTFLNGNKKQVQDVFMGFILKNAYKHVMTEKMANEMQNLTRYLRTVEKEITFATQELKFAPKK
;
A
#
# COMPACT_ATOMS: atom_id res chain seq x y z
N ILE A 1 9.16 2.45 -3.71
CA ILE A 1 8.14 1.70 -4.49
C ILE A 1 8.20 2.22 -5.93
N PRO A 2 8.50 1.37 -6.93
CA PRO A 2 8.66 1.80 -8.32
C PRO A 2 7.40 2.44 -8.92
N CYS A 3 7.54 3.38 -9.87
CA CYS A 3 6.43 4.04 -10.56
C CYS A 3 5.41 3.04 -11.15
N LYS A 4 5.91 1.97 -11.77
CA LYS A 4 5.09 0.88 -12.35
C LYS A 4 4.17 0.20 -11.34
N CYS A 5 4.57 0.14 -10.07
CA CYS A 5 3.72 -0.41 -9.01
C CYS A 5 2.59 0.59 -8.70
N GLN A 6 2.87 1.90 -8.65
CA GLN A 6 1.84 2.91 -8.41
C GLN A 6 0.80 2.94 -9.54
N GLU A 7 1.21 2.83 -10.81
CA GLU A 7 0.28 2.69 -11.95
C GLU A 7 -0.71 1.51 -11.77
N GLN A 8 -0.24 0.37 -11.24
CA GLN A 8 -1.09 -0.78 -10.96
C GLN A 8 -2.12 -0.50 -9.86
N LEU A 9 -1.73 0.19 -8.79
CA LEU A 9 -2.66 0.61 -7.74
C LEU A 9 -3.83 1.39 -8.34
N PHE A 10 -3.55 2.34 -9.22
CA PHE A 10 -4.58 3.22 -9.76
C PHE A 10 -5.43 2.58 -10.85
N LYS A 11 -4.86 1.65 -11.62
CA LYS A 11 -5.67 0.76 -12.44
C LYS A 11 -6.67 -0.02 -11.59
N SER A 12 -6.22 -0.61 -10.47
CA SER A 12 -7.10 -1.32 -9.55
C SER A 12 -8.15 -0.42 -8.88
N LEU A 13 -7.82 0.85 -8.60
CA LEU A 13 -8.80 1.84 -8.13
C LEU A 13 -9.83 2.17 -9.20
N GLY A 14 -9.42 2.30 -10.46
CA GLY A 14 -10.36 2.49 -11.57
C GLY A 14 -11.34 1.34 -11.72
N GLU A 15 -10.84 0.11 -11.69
CA GLU A 15 -11.68 -1.10 -11.67
C GLU A 15 -12.65 -1.11 -10.48
N PHE A 16 -12.18 -0.70 -9.28
CA PHE A 16 -13.00 -0.64 -8.08
C PHE A 16 -14.17 0.35 -8.20
N PHE A 17 -13.92 1.55 -8.74
CA PHE A 17 -14.97 2.57 -8.94
C PHE A 17 -15.77 2.37 -10.23
N GLY A 18 -15.42 1.38 -11.06
CA GLY A 18 -16.05 1.14 -12.36
C GLY A 18 -15.75 2.23 -13.40
N GLN A 19 -14.61 2.92 -13.29
CA GLN A 19 -14.22 4.03 -14.17
C GLN A 19 -12.73 3.98 -14.52
N GLU A 20 -12.37 4.52 -15.67
CA GLU A 20 -10.95 4.72 -16.00
C GLU A 20 -10.42 5.95 -15.26
N ILE A 21 -9.52 5.73 -14.29
CA ILE A 21 -8.83 6.80 -13.58
C ILE A 21 -7.53 7.08 -14.33
N LYS A 22 -7.48 8.23 -15.03
CA LYS A 22 -6.28 8.67 -15.72
C LYS A 22 -5.30 9.28 -14.74
N ILE A 23 -4.06 8.80 -14.80
CA ILE A 23 -2.98 9.29 -13.95
C ILE A 23 -1.77 9.58 -14.78
N ASP A 24 -1.28 10.79 -14.55
CA ASP A 24 0.01 11.21 -15.02
C ASP A 24 1.00 11.07 -13.87
N VAL A 25 2.04 10.27 -14.10
CA VAL A 25 3.16 10.10 -13.18
C VAL A 25 4.28 10.98 -13.68
N GLN A 26 4.57 12.08 -12.99
CA GLN A 26 5.73 12.90 -13.28
C GLN A 26 6.87 12.57 -12.31
N ALA A 27 8.07 12.33 -12.86
CA ALA A 27 9.27 12.30 -12.04
C ALA A 27 9.55 13.73 -11.57
N ALA A 28 9.49 13.98 -10.26
CA ALA A 28 9.84 15.30 -9.73
C ALA A 28 11.31 15.60 -10.00
N GLU A 29 11.59 16.55 -10.90
CA GLU A 29 12.93 17.02 -11.25
C GLU A 29 13.43 18.12 -10.30
N THR A 30 13.24 18.03 -8.98
CA THR A 30 13.74 19.11 -8.10
C THR A 30 14.30 18.62 -6.76
N HIS A 31 15.63 18.43 -6.74
CA HIS A 31 16.55 18.83 -5.67
C HIS A 31 16.58 18.07 -4.33
N CYS A 32 15.96 16.89 -4.21
CA CYS A 32 16.19 16.00 -3.05
C CYS A 32 16.21 14.51 -3.46
N PRO A 33 17.15 13.69 -2.97
CA PRO A 33 17.12 12.24 -3.22
C PRO A 33 16.14 11.54 -2.24
N PRO A 34 15.47 10.44 -2.67
CA PRO A 34 15.42 9.89 -4.01
C PRO A 34 14.25 10.48 -4.81
N LYS A 35 14.39 10.49 -6.14
CA LYS A 35 13.37 10.88 -7.14
C LYS A 35 12.08 10.10 -6.92
N THR A 36 11.26 10.56 -6.00
CA THR A 36 9.97 9.95 -5.73
C THR A 36 9.03 10.45 -6.82
N PRO A 37 8.48 9.57 -7.67
CA PRO A 37 7.46 9.98 -8.62
C PRO A 37 6.32 10.69 -7.87
N VAL A 38 5.97 11.89 -8.32
CA VAL A 38 4.78 12.57 -7.81
C VAL A 38 3.61 12.06 -8.61
N VAL A 39 2.72 11.35 -7.93
CA VAL A 39 1.46 10.93 -8.53
C VAL A 39 0.42 12.00 -8.28
N PHE A 40 -0.28 12.37 -9.34
CA PHE A 40 -1.44 13.25 -9.26
C PHE A 40 -2.62 12.70 -10.05
N LEU A 41 -3.81 13.05 -9.57
CA LEU A 41 -5.08 12.86 -10.27
C LEU A 41 -5.51 14.20 -10.85
N GLN A 42 -5.81 14.24 -12.15
CA GLN A 42 -6.44 15.40 -12.78
C GLN A 42 -7.90 15.10 -13.08
N ASN A 43 -8.80 15.92 -12.55
CA ASN A 43 -10.24 15.85 -12.80
C ASN A 43 -10.77 17.25 -13.16
N GLY A 44 -10.94 17.52 -14.45
CA GLY A 44 -11.24 18.86 -14.95
C GLY A 44 -10.12 19.85 -14.61
N GLU A 45 -10.46 20.92 -13.89
CA GLU A 45 -9.52 21.95 -13.41
C GLU A 45 -8.85 21.58 -12.09
N GLN A 46 -9.26 20.49 -11.44
CA GLN A 46 -8.70 20.07 -10.16
C GLN A 46 -7.51 19.14 -10.37
N THR A 47 -6.43 19.40 -9.62
CA THR A 47 -5.27 18.51 -9.52
C THR A 47 -5.06 18.13 -8.06
N VAL A 48 -5.08 16.83 -7.77
CA VAL A 48 -4.90 16.29 -6.43
C VAL A 48 -3.61 15.49 -6.39
N PHE A 49 -2.72 15.82 -5.45
CA PHE A 49 -1.42 15.18 -5.27
C PHE A 49 -1.44 14.26 -4.05
N HIS A 50 -0.53 13.30 -4.03
CA HIS A 50 -0.35 12.30 -2.96
C HIS A 50 -1.46 11.25 -2.90
N ILE A 51 -1.05 9.97 -2.80
CA ILE A 51 -1.96 8.82 -2.82
C ILE A 51 -3.08 8.92 -1.75
N PRO A 52 -2.81 9.26 -0.47
CA PRO A 52 -3.87 9.36 0.53
C PRO A 52 -4.94 10.42 0.19
N ALA A 53 -4.51 11.60 -0.30
CA ALA A 53 -5.44 12.65 -0.68
C ALA A 53 -6.25 12.27 -1.93
N ILE A 54 -5.62 11.59 -2.89
CA ILE A 54 -6.33 11.04 -4.07
C ILE A 54 -7.38 10.02 -3.63
N LEU A 55 -7.06 9.12 -2.68
CA LEU A 55 -8.02 8.14 -2.17
C LEU A 55 -9.20 8.80 -1.46
N MET A 56 -8.95 9.78 -0.60
CA MET A 56 -10.01 10.55 0.08
C MET A 56 -10.87 11.33 -0.92
N TYR A 57 -10.24 11.93 -1.94
CA TYR A 57 -10.94 12.64 -3.01
C TYR A 57 -11.86 11.71 -3.79
N LEU A 58 -11.33 10.58 -4.28
CA LEU A 58 -12.11 9.59 -5.02
C LEU A 58 -13.25 9.03 -4.19
N GLN A 59 -12.98 8.67 -2.92
CA GLN A 59 -14.00 8.18 -2.02
C GLN A 59 -15.13 9.19 -1.87
N ARG A 60 -14.81 10.46 -1.57
CA ARG A 60 -15.80 11.53 -1.42
C ARG A 60 -16.56 11.84 -2.72
N TYR A 61 -15.92 11.64 -3.86
CA TYR A 61 -16.55 11.86 -5.17
C TYR A 61 -17.58 10.78 -5.51
N PHE A 62 -17.31 9.52 -5.13
CA PHE A 62 -18.18 8.38 -5.47
C PHE A 62 -19.12 7.92 -4.33
N SER A 63 -18.85 8.30 -3.09
CA SER A 63 -19.56 7.82 -1.89
C SER A 63 -19.31 8.74 -0.68
N GLU A 64 -19.99 8.47 0.44
CA GLU A 64 -19.64 9.07 1.72
C GLU A 64 -18.30 8.56 2.25
N LEU A 65 -17.56 9.46 2.92
CA LEU A 65 -16.31 9.17 3.61
C LEU A 65 -16.64 8.99 5.10
N SER A 66 -16.31 7.82 5.66
CA SER A 66 -16.47 7.54 7.09
C SER A 66 -15.15 7.68 7.83
N PHE A 67 -15.23 7.86 9.14
CA PHE A 67 -14.04 7.92 10.01
C PHE A 67 -13.18 6.65 9.89
N GLU A 68 -13.82 5.48 9.86
CA GLU A 68 -13.14 4.21 9.73
C GLU A 68 -12.40 4.13 8.38
N MET A 69 -12.98 4.67 7.31
CA MET A 69 -12.31 4.71 6.00
C MET A 69 -11.05 5.56 6.05
N GLU A 70 -11.13 6.74 6.66
CA GLU A 70 -9.98 7.62 6.86
C GLU A 70 -8.89 6.91 7.67
N GLN A 71 -9.28 6.24 8.77
CA GLN A 71 -8.36 5.47 9.59
C GLN A 71 -7.66 4.35 8.79
N GLY A 72 -8.41 3.61 7.98
CA GLY A 72 -7.82 2.58 7.12
C GLY A 72 -6.88 3.14 6.05
N ILE A 73 -7.18 4.32 5.47
CA ILE A 73 -6.26 5.02 4.57
C ILE A 73 -4.97 5.41 5.31
N GLN A 74 -5.08 5.91 6.54
CA GLN A 74 -3.93 6.24 7.39
C GLN A 74 -3.07 5.02 7.72
N TYR A 75 -3.68 3.87 8.02
CA TYR A 75 -2.93 2.62 8.18
C TYR A 75 -2.15 2.26 6.92
N GLY A 76 -2.78 2.39 5.75
CA GLY A 76 -2.10 2.19 4.47
C GLY A 76 -0.93 3.16 4.28
N GLN A 77 -1.11 4.43 4.62
CA GLN A 77 -0.05 5.44 4.52
C GLN A 77 1.17 5.08 5.39
N VAL A 78 0.95 4.75 6.66
CA VAL A 78 2.03 4.35 7.57
C VAL A 78 2.79 3.15 7.03
N LEU A 79 2.08 2.13 6.54
CA LEU A 79 2.70 0.93 5.97
C LEU A 79 3.49 1.25 4.68
N PHE A 80 2.94 2.12 3.83
CA PHE A 80 3.58 2.57 2.59
C PHE A 80 4.88 3.31 2.87
N GLU A 81 4.88 4.25 3.82
CA GLU A 81 6.06 5.02 4.20
C GLU A 81 7.18 4.12 4.76
N LYS A 82 6.84 3.21 5.67
CA LYS A 82 7.79 2.24 6.23
C LYS A 82 8.37 1.31 5.17
N LEU A 83 7.53 0.76 4.30
CA LEU A 83 7.98 -0.09 3.19
C LEU A 83 8.85 0.70 2.20
N HIS A 84 8.46 1.93 1.87
CA HIS A 84 9.21 2.80 0.96
C HIS A 84 10.60 3.10 1.50
N PHE A 85 10.70 3.46 2.78
CA PHE A 85 11.97 3.68 3.46
C PHE A 85 12.87 2.44 3.41
N LEU A 86 12.32 1.27 3.72
CA LEU A 86 13.07 0.01 3.69
C LEU A 86 13.56 -0.32 2.28
N MET A 87 12.72 -0.13 1.25
CA MET A 87 13.14 -0.32 -0.15
C MET A 87 14.27 0.62 -0.55
N ASN A 88 14.22 1.90 -0.12
CA ASN A 88 15.28 2.85 -0.40
C ASN A 88 16.63 2.43 0.21
N LEU A 89 16.61 1.85 1.42
CA LEU A 89 17.82 1.32 2.05
C LEU A 89 18.40 0.11 1.30
N VAL A 90 17.55 -0.72 0.68
CA VAL A 90 17.99 -1.84 -0.17
C VAL A 90 18.63 -1.34 -1.46
N GLU A 91 18.04 -0.31 -2.08
CA GLU A 91 18.51 0.25 -3.35
C GLU A 91 19.74 1.15 -3.18
N ASN A 92 19.91 1.78 -2.00
CA ASN A 92 21.01 2.69 -1.69
C ASN A 92 21.77 2.26 -0.42
N PRO A 93 22.44 1.09 -0.43
CA PRO A 93 23.07 0.52 0.75
C PRO A 93 24.23 1.37 1.30
N LYS A 94 24.82 2.23 0.46
CA LYS A 94 25.93 3.13 0.85
C LYS A 94 25.51 4.20 1.87
N ASP A 95 24.22 4.55 1.90
CA ASP A 95 23.66 5.55 2.82
C ASP A 95 23.07 4.90 4.08
N SER A 96 23.10 3.56 4.16
CA SER A 96 22.49 2.82 5.26
C SER A 96 23.48 2.63 6.41
N GLN A 97 23.10 3.08 7.60
CA GLN A 97 23.81 2.69 8.83
C GLN A 97 23.56 1.19 9.09
N PRO A 98 24.52 0.43 9.66
CA PRO A 98 24.43 -1.04 9.80
C PRO A 98 23.14 -1.55 10.46
N ASN A 99 22.57 -0.78 11.38
CA ASN A 99 21.37 -1.18 12.12
C ASN A 99 20.07 -0.59 11.56
N LEU A 100 20.14 0.39 10.65
CA LEU A 100 18.98 1.14 10.19
C LEU A 100 17.99 0.26 9.41
N PHE A 101 18.51 -0.66 8.59
CA PHE A 101 17.68 -1.63 7.86
C PHE A 101 16.91 -2.54 8.84
N LYS A 102 17.60 -3.04 9.87
CA LYS A 102 17.00 -3.92 10.87
C LYS A 102 15.89 -3.20 11.64
N TYR A 103 16.13 -1.97 12.11
CA TYR A 103 15.11 -1.18 12.80
C TYR A 103 13.91 -0.86 11.91
N ALA A 104 14.14 -0.46 10.66
CA ALA A 104 13.06 -0.21 9.71
C ALA A 104 12.21 -1.46 9.45
N GLN A 105 12.87 -2.63 9.37
CA GLN A 105 12.19 -3.91 9.20
C GLN A 105 11.37 -4.29 10.44
N GLU A 106 11.92 -4.11 11.64
CA GLU A 106 11.24 -4.38 12.91
C GLU A 106 9.99 -3.50 13.08
N GLU A 107 10.07 -2.21 12.76
CA GLU A 107 8.91 -1.32 12.81
C GLU A 107 7.82 -1.70 11.80
N LEU A 108 8.20 -2.05 10.57
CA LEU A 108 7.26 -2.50 9.55
C LEU A 108 6.54 -3.78 10.00
N ILE A 109 7.29 -4.74 10.55
CA ILE A 109 6.75 -6.00 11.07
C ILE A 109 5.84 -5.75 12.29
N ALA A 110 6.25 -4.89 13.22
CA ALA A 110 5.45 -4.55 14.39
C ALA A 110 4.09 -3.95 13.99
N PHE A 111 4.08 -3.07 12.98
CA PHE A 111 2.85 -2.48 12.47
C PHE A 111 1.96 -3.53 11.77
N MET A 112 2.53 -4.40 10.94
CA MET A 112 1.79 -5.51 10.31
C MET A 112 1.21 -6.47 11.34
N LYS A 113 1.94 -6.73 12.44
CA LYS A 113 1.47 -7.56 13.54
C LYS A 113 0.31 -6.91 14.29
N MET A 114 0.37 -5.60 14.54
CA MET A 114 -0.76 -4.85 15.12
C MET A 114 -2.02 -5.01 14.25
N LEU A 115 -1.90 -4.84 12.92
CA LEU A 115 -3.02 -5.05 11.99
C LEU A 115 -3.55 -6.49 12.05
N ASN A 116 -2.66 -7.48 12.11
CA ASN A 116 -3.04 -8.90 12.20
C ASN A 116 -3.82 -9.22 13.48
N ASP A 117 -3.34 -8.71 14.61
CA ASP A 117 -3.80 -9.09 15.95
C ASP A 117 -5.04 -8.29 16.38
N HIS A 118 -5.21 -7.06 15.87
CA HIS A 118 -6.26 -6.15 16.34
C HIS A 118 -7.28 -5.77 15.25
N GLU A 119 -6.82 -5.35 14.08
CA GLU A 119 -7.74 -4.84 13.04
C GLU A 119 -8.39 -5.98 12.26
N LEU A 120 -7.62 -7.03 11.95
CA LEU A 120 -8.03 -8.14 11.08
C LEU A 120 -8.42 -9.40 11.84
N ALA A 121 -8.33 -9.43 13.17
CA ALA A 121 -8.71 -10.60 13.94
C ALA A 121 -10.19 -10.94 13.76
N GLU A 122 -11.06 -9.93 13.81
CA GLU A 122 -12.52 -10.09 13.76
C GLU A 122 -13.15 -9.61 12.45
N ASN A 123 -12.40 -8.91 11.60
CA ASN A 123 -12.92 -8.32 10.37
C ASN A 123 -12.41 -9.02 9.10
N THR A 124 -13.28 -9.17 8.11
CA THR A 124 -12.89 -9.71 6.80
C THR A 124 -12.04 -8.70 6.02
N PHE A 125 -12.41 -7.41 6.12
CA PHE A 125 -11.73 -6.25 5.55
C PHE A 125 -11.28 -5.28 6.66
N LEU A 126 -10.63 -4.16 6.34
CA LEU A 126 -10.20 -3.21 7.39
C LEU A 126 -11.38 -2.66 8.21
N ASN A 127 -12.54 -2.43 7.57
CA ASN A 127 -13.72 -1.86 8.23
C ASN A 127 -14.92 -2.81 8.13
N GLY A 128 -14.80 -3.97 8.78
CA GLY A 128 -15.86 -4.96 8.85
C GLY A 128 -15.85 -5.93 7.67
N ASN A 129 -17.02 -6.18 7.07
CA ASN A 129 -17.22 -7.29 6.12
C ASN A 129 -17.45 -6.87 4.67
N LYS A 130 -17.36 -5.58 4.37
CA LYS A 130 -17.51 -5.05 3.01
C LYS A 130 -16.21 -4.40 2.57
N LYS A 131 -15.72 -4.78 1.40
CA LYS A 131 -14.58 -4.16 0.74
C LYS A 131 -14.81 -2.68 0.48
N GLN A 132 -13.81 -1.86 0.77
CA GLN A 132 -13.81 -0.42 0.55
C GLN A 132 -12.48 0.04 -0.09
N VAL A 133 -12.36 1.33 -0.40
CA VAL A 133 -11.22 1.87 -1.15
C VAL A 133 -9.88 1.69 -0.43
N GLN A 134 -9.87 1.79 0.89
CA GLN A 134 -8.68 1.56 1.71
C GLN A 134 -8.18 0.12 1.62
N ASP A 135 -9.06 -0.85 1.33
CA ASP A 135 -8.64 -2.24 1.16
C ASP A 135 -7.88 -2.45 -0.15
N VAL A 136 -8.24 -1.70 -1.20
CA VAL A 136 -7.47 -1.66 -2.45
C VAL A 136 -6.07 -1.15 -2.18
N PHE A 137 -5.96 -0.04 -1.44
CA PHE A 137 -4.68 0.58 -1.12
C PHE A 137 -3.82 -0.30 -0.20
N MET A 138 -4.38 -0.78 0.90
CA MET A 138 -3.71 -1.65 1.85
C MET A 138 -3.26 -2.96 1.20
N GLY A 139 -4.13 -3.60 0.40
CA GLY A 139 -3.80 -4.82 -0.34
C GLY A 139 -2.63 -4.62 -1.28
N PHE A 140 -2.58 -3.50 -2.01
CA PHE A 140 -1.45 -3.15 -2.86
C PHE A 140 -0.13 -3.02 -2.08
N ILE A 141 -0.16 -2.33 -0.93
CA ILE A 141 1.05 -2.15 -0.10
C ILE A 141 1.49 -3.49 0.48
N LEU A 142 0.56 -4.27 1.04
CA LEU A 142 0.84 -5.58 1.62
C LEU A 142 1.38 -6.55 0.57
N LYS A 143 0.86 -6.55 -0.66
CA LYS A 143 1.42 -7.36 -1.76
C LYS A 143 2.91 -7.07 -1.98
N ASN A 144 3.30 -5.79 -1.95
CA ASN A 144 4.69 -5.40 -2.08
C ASN A 144 5.51 -5.76 -0.83
N ALA A 145 4.95 -5.59 0.38
CA ALA A 145 5.59 -6.04 1.61
C ALA A 145 5.83 -7.56 1.60
N TYR A 146 4.88 -8.34 1.09
CA TYR A 146 5.00 -9.80 0.99
C TYR A 146 6.12 -10.22 0.03
N LYS A 147 6.24 -9.50 -1.08
CA LYS A 147 7.28 -9.73 -2.09
C LYS A 147 8.70 -9.37 -1.61
N HIS A 148 8.83 -8.32 -0.81
CA HIS A 148 10.14 -7.73 -0.51
C HIS A 148 10.63 -7.97 0.92
N VAL A 149 9.72 -8.20 1.87
CA VAL A 149 10.05 -8.27 3.30
C VAL A 149 9.52 -9.51 4.00
N MET A 150 8.29 -9.96 3.69
CA MET A 150 7.69 -11.07 4.43
C MET A 150 8.30 -12.41 4.04
N THR A 151 8.76 -13.12 5.06
CA THR A 151 9.15 -14.54 4.95
C THR A 151 7.95 -15.45 5.16
N GLU A 152 8.06 -16.70 4.73
CA GLU A 152 7.05 -17.74 4.97
C GLU A 152 6.76 -17.94 6.48
N LYS A 153 7.80 -17.90 7.33
CA LYS A 153 7.64 -17.99 8.78
C LYS A 153 6.78 -16.85 9.32
N MET A 154 7.06 -15.61 8.90
CA MET A 154 6.28 -14.44 9.29
C MET A 154 4.84 -14.53 8.81
N ALA A 155 4.62 -15.01 7.57
CA ALA A 155 3.27 -15.19 7.03
C ALA A 155 2.44 -16.22 7.83
N ASN A 156 3.09 -17.28 8.33
CA ASN A 156 2.44 -18.28 9.20
C ASN A 156 2.10 -17.75 10.60
N GLU A 157 2.86 -16.77 11.10
CA GLU A 157 2.58 -16.09 12.37
C GLU A 157 1.51 -14.99 12.22
N MET A 158 1.39 -14.39 11.04
CA MET A 158 0.41 -13.35 10.70
C MET A 158 -0.69 -13.87 9.77
N GLN A 159 -1.49 -14.83 10.27
CA GLN A 159 -2.48 -15.55 9.48
C GLN A 159 -3.67 -14.67 9.04
N ASN A 160 -4.12 -13.73 9.88
CA ASN A 160 -5.22 -12.84 9.56
C ASN A 160 -4.83 -11.87 8.46
N LEU A 161 -3.60 -11.35 8.50
CA LEU A 161 -3.03 -10.51 7.45
C LEU A 161 -2.92 -11.26 6.12
N THR A 162 -2.47 -12.52 6.17
CA THR A 162 -2.37 -13.39 4.98
C THR A 162 -3.76 -13.71 4.42
N ARG A 163 -4.73 -14.01 5.29
CA ARG A 163 -6.14 -14.24 4.92
C ARG A 163 -6.71 -13.00 4.23
N TYR A 164 -6.57 -11.84 4.86
CA TYR A 164 -7.02 -10.56 4.35
C TYR A 164 -6.46 -10.28 2.95
N LEU A 165 -5.14 -10.35 2.77
CA LEU A 165 -4.51 -10.08 1.47
C LEU A 165 -5.05 -11.00 0.37
N ARG A 166 -5.18 -12.30 0.66
CA ARG A 166 -5.77 -13.27 -0.29
C ARG A 166 -7.22 -12.96 -0.63
N THR A 167 -8.01 -12.48 0.33
CA THR A 167 -9.39 -12.06 0.09
C THR A 167 -9.43 -10.83 -0.82
N VAL A 168 -8.63 -9.81 -0.53
CA VAL A 168 -8.54 -8.59 -1.35
C VAL A 168 -8.08 -8.93 -2.78
N GLU A 169 -7.07 -9.79 -2.96
CA GLU A 169 -6.59 -10.19 -4.30
C GLU A 169 -7.62 -10.98 -5.13
N LYS A 170 -8.55 -11.71 -4.50
CA LYS A 170 -9.66 -12.35 -5.23
C LYS A 170 -10.68 -11.34 -5.74
N GLU A 171 -10.81 -10.24 -5.01
CA GLU A 171 -11.85 -9.25 -5.21
C GLU A 171 -11.40 -8.03 -6.01
N ILE A 172 -10.10 -7.85 -6.19
CA ILE A 172 -9.45 -6.78 -6.94
C ILE A 172 -8.35 -7.40 -7.78
N THR A 173 -8.44 -7.24 -9.10
CA THR A 173 -7.45 -7.77 -10.02
C THR A 173 -6.19 -6.91 -9.98
N PHE A 174 -5.32 -7.14 -9.00
CA PHE A 174 -3.98 -6.57 -9.02
C PHE A 174 -3.14 -7.32 -10.07
N ALA A 175 -3.27 -6.93 -11.34
CA ALA A 175 -2.46 -7.35 -12.48
C ALA A 175 -1.60 -8.62 -12.21
N THR A 176 -2.28 -9.78 -12.20
CA THR A 176 -1.76 -11.15 -12.28
C THR A 176 -0.24 -11.31 -12.06
N GLN A 177 0.18 -11.40 -10.80
CA GLN A 177 1.34 -12.19 -10.41
C GLN A 177 1.02 -12.85 -9.07
N GLU A 178 1.23 -14.16 -9.00
CA GLU A 178 1.12 -14.97 -7.78
C GLU A 178 1.81 -14.29 -6.60
N LEU A 179 1.27 -14.48 -5.39
CA LEU A 179 1.93 -14.13 -4.13
C LEU A 179 3.32 -14.78 -4.10
N LYS A 180 4.35 -13.97 -4.34
CA LYS A 180 5.76 -14.36 -4.19
C LYS A 180 6.22 -13.85 -2.83
N PHE A 181 6.76 -14.74 -2.00
CA PHE A 181 7.37 -14.36 -0.74
C PHE A 181 8.79 -13.83 -0.96
N ALA A 182 9.28 -13.04 -0.01
CA ALA A 182 10.69 -12.65 -0.01
C ALA A 182 11.57 -13.90 0.14
N PRO A 183 12.65 -14.03 -0.65
CA PRO A 183 13.56 -15.17 -0.54
C PRO A 183 14.19 -15.23 0.86
N LYS A 184 14.36 -16.45 1.41
CA LYS A 184 15.11 -16.66 2.65
C LYS A 184 16.54 -16.16 2.44
N LYS A 185 16.96 -15.13 3.17
CA LYS A 185 18.36 -14.75 3.31
C LYS A 185 19.03 -15.65 4.34
#